data_AF-A0A1I3WD01-F1
#
_entry.id   AF-A0A1I3WD01-F1
#
_cell.length_a   1.000
_cell.length_b   1.000
_cell.length_c   1.000
_cell.angle_alpha   90.00
_cell.angle_beta   90.00
_cell.angle_gamma   90.00
#
_symmetry.space_group_name_H-M   'P 1'
#
loop_
_entity.id
_entity.type
_entity.pdbx_description
1 polymer ?
#
loop_
_entity_poly.entity_id
_entity_poly.type
_entity_poly.pdbx_seq_one_letter_code
_entity_poly.pdbx_strand_id
1 'polypeptide(L)'
;MTRGASGDAATAHDPADAGRDPPHDPARDRSQDPTAAPPSPDAPRTDRTRASGSGTPVRGRGARAASAVARWWRRFSPAGLVGALVLFAAALGPSLLPRSPLYQGVIGGVCAAIGYAVGAAVGWGGRRIGLRAPWPERRARTVRLVGGLVALAVVVAAAVVDTDWQARSRALLDMGPPPPARPLLVVLLAALVALLLVLLARGLRAVVRAVARLTSRLLPPVPARLLAVVVVAVVTYLLVDGTLVAGVRHLMTTTYADRDEQTYPDEVRPADPLRSGSPASLSPWESLGREGRRFVSGGPDVAQLADLSAAAGLDREVQEPIRVYAGLDSDDDLDELASLVVDELDRTNAWDRSVLVVVTTTGTGWVDPASAAAVEMMWGGDSAIAAMQYSYLPSWVNFVGDRATPVAAGRALFEAVHARWSQLPEDDRPALYPFGISLGSFGSQGAFSSLQDVTARTDGAVWAGTPGTTPLWRRLTDDRQPGSPEIRPVLDEGRTVRWGRTLRDVDGASLADDGTATWEDPRVVYLQHPSDGVVWWTPDLLLHEPDWLREPRGADVLPDVRWFPVATFWRVLIDLFVAGQSPAGHGHTYVGEYADAWAAVAPPPGWTPAATDAVRAVLDAPTDTSVGGR
;
A
#
# COMPACT_ATOMS: atom_id res chain seq x y z
N MET A 1 -21.26 -20.70 56.65
CA MET A 1 -21.17 -19.98 57.95
C MET A 1 -21.51 -18.51 57.67
N THR A 2 -22.79 -18.13 57.78
CA THR A 2 -23.40 -17.38 58.91
C THR A 2 -22.85 -15.96 59.07
N ARG A 3 -23.63 -14.95 58.64
CA ARG A 3 -24.40 -13.98 59.48
C ARG A 3 -23.51 -12.92 60.13
N GLY A 4 -23.66 -11.63 59.80
CA GLY A 4 -24.60 -10.70 60.45
C GLY A 4 -23.87 -9.90 61.54
N ALA A 5 -24.20 -8.68 61.96
CA ALA A 5 -25.29 -7.77 61.71
C ALA A 5 -24.93 -6.39 62.32
N SER A 6 -25.59 -5.33 61.82
CA SER A 6 -26.25 -4.23 62.59
C SER A 6 -25.42 -3.31 63.52
N GLY A 7 -25.73 -2.04 63.71
CA GLY A 7 -26.88 -1.17 63.39
C GLY A 7 -26.46 0.30 63.53
N ASP A 8 -27.20 1.24 62.91
CA ASP A 8 -28.20 2.12 63.55
C ASP A 8 -27.57 3.44 64.06
N ALA A 9 -28.16 4.64 63.98
CA ALA A 9 -29.38 5.18 63.39
C ALA A 9 -29.38 6.71 63.60
N ALA A 10 -30.43 7.37 63.08
CA ALA A 10 -31.01 8.70 63.37
C ALA A 10 -30.64 9.86 62.41
N THR A 11 -31.52 10.30 61.47
CA THR A 11 -32.78 11.10 61.59
C THR A 11 -32.56 12.50 62.18
N ALA A 12 -33.14 13.63 61.77
CA ALA A 12 -34.15 14.09 60.79
C ALA A 12 -33.81 15.61 60.55
N HIS A 13 -34.25 16.33 59.52
CA HIS A 13 -35.61 16.84 59.30
C HIS A 13 -35.64 17.66 58.00
N ASP A 14 -36.86 17.88 57.53
CA ASP A 14 -37.32 18.20 56.18
C ASP A 14 -37.75 19.70 56.10
N PRO A 15 -38.59 20.18 55.16
CA PRO A 15 -38.19 20.96 53.97
C PRO A 15 -38.96 22.30 53.83
N ALA A 16 -39.15 22.73 52.56
CA ALA A 16 -40.17 23.65 52.02
C ALA A 16 -39.74 25.12 51.82
N ASP A 17 -40.17 25.86 50.80
CA ASP A 17 -40.87 25.64 49.51
C ASP A 17 -40.96 27.04 48.83
N ALA A 18 -41.19 27.07 47.51
CA ALA A 18 -41.84 28.08 46.64
C ALA A 18 -41.74 29.60 46.98
N GLY A 19 -41.58 30.55 46.06
CA GLY A 19 -41.84 30.61 44.62
C GLY A 19 -42.35 32.03 44.27
N ARG A 20 -42.19 32.42 42.98
CA ARG A 20 -42.93 33.45 42.20
C ARG A 20 -42.67 34.97 42.44
N ASP A 21 -41.91 35.56 41.50
CA ASP A 21 -42.22 36.63 40.52
C ASP A 21 -43.32 37.72 40.74
N PRO A 22 -43.22 38.88 40.04
CA PRO A 22 -43.39 40.27 40.53
C PRO A 22 -44.79 40.86 40.21
N PRO A 23 -45.10 42.16 40.49
CA PRO A 23 -44.87 43.27 39.51
C PRO A 23 -44.85 44.74 40.05
N HIS A 24 -44.66 45.69 39.12
CA HIS A 24 -45.14 47.10 39.08
C HIS A 24 -44.36 48.30 39.71
N ASP A 25 -43.99 49.21 38.81
CA ASP A 25 -43.71 50.66 38.92
C ASP A 25 -45.06 51.45 39.04
N PRO A 26 -45.21 52.65 39.68
CA PRO A 26 -44.80 53.93 39.04
C PRO A 26 -44.51 55.17 39.96
N ALA A 27 -43.64 56.05 39.44
CA ALA A 27 -43.77 57.53 39.35
C ALA A 27 -43.55 58.50 40.56
N ARG A 28 -43.12 59.73 40.14
CA ARG A 28 -43.17 61.09 40.74
C ARG A 28 -41.96 61.51 41.61
N ASP A 29 -41.48 62.76 41.62
CA ASP A 29 -41.71 64.04 40.92
C ASP A 29 -40.72 65.07 41.56
N ARG A 30 -40.61 66.28 40.98
CA ARG A 30 -39.92 67.53 41.41
C ARG A 30 -38.60 67.81 40.67
N SER A 31 -38.54 68.66 39.64
CA SER A 31 -38.89 70.09 39.50
C SER A 31 -37.98 71.05 40.30
N GLN A 32 -37.18 71.86 39.60
CA GLN A 32 -37.31 73.33 39.51
C GLN A 32 -36.13 73.98 38.76
N ASP A 33 -36.52 74.72 37.72
CA ASP A 33 -35.84 75.73 36.88
C ASP A 33 -35.60 77.04 37.71
N PRO A 34 -35.29 78.27 37.19
CA PRO A 34 -34.93 78.75 35.83
C PRO A 34 -33.86 79.89 35.80
N THR A 35 -33.53 80.41 34.60
CA THR A 35 -33.46 81.87 34.21
C THR A 35 -32.82 82.03 32.81
N ALA A 36 -33.58 82.35 31.75
CA ALA A 36 -33.92 83.70 31.19
C ALA A 36 -32.74 84.34 30.40
N ALA A 37 -32.83 84.89 29.16
CA ALA A 37 -33.91 85.26 28.23
C ALA A 37 -33.37 85.49 26.77
N PRO A 38 -34.22 85.56 25.72
CA PRO A 38 -33.93 85.92 24.29
C PRO A 38 -34.48 87.36 23.93
N PRO A 39 -34.81 87.85 22.69
CA PRO A 39 -34.80 87.29 21.30
C PRO A 39 -34.48 88.26 20.10
N SER A 40 -34.66 87.75 18.85
CA SER A 40 -35.19 88.40 17.60
C SER A 40 -34.22 88.88 16.47
N PRO A 41 -34.69 89.11 15.21
CA PRO A 41 -35.28 88.17 14.23
C PRO A 41 -34.77 88.38 12.76
N ASP A 42 -34.95 87.41 11.84
CA ASP A 42 -35.48 87.62 10.47
C ASP A 42 -35.42 86.35 9.57
N ALA A 43 -36.43 86.23 8.71
CA ALA A 43 -36.97 85.06 7.98
C ALA A 43 -36.27 84.78 6.61
N PRO A 44 -36.73 83.87 5.70
CA PRO A 44 -37.90 82.97 5.74
C PRO A 44 -37.67 81.50 5.30
N ARG A 45 -38.74 80.72 5.55
CA ARG A 45 -38.97 79.30 5.25
C ARG A 45 -38.96 79.00 3.74
N THR A 46 -38.38 77.86 3.38
CA THR A 46 -38.88 77.03 2.26
C THR A 46 -38.98 75.57 2.71
N ASP A 47 -40.21 75.05 2.68
CA ASP A 47 -40.56 73.65 2.88
C ASP A 47 -40.09 72.81 1.68
N ARG A 48 -39.21 71.84 1.90
CA ARG A 48 -39.12 70.60 1.09
C ARG A 48 -38.71 69.42 1.99
N THR A 49 -39.75 68.75 2.50
CA THR A 49 -39.87 67.29 2.59
C THR A 49 -38.56 66.48 2.72
N ARG A 50 -38.25 66.12 3.96
CA ARG A 50 -37.38 64.99 4.33
C ARG A 50 -37.97 63.68 3.78
N ALA A 51 -37.30 63.09 2.80
CA ALA A 51 -37.30 61.65 2.58
C ALA A 51 -35.94 61.10 3.03
N SER A 52 -35.79 60.84 4.33
CA SER A 52 -34.66 60.07 4.84
C SER A 52 -34.90 58.59 4.52
N GLY A 53 -34.67 58.22 3.27
CA GLY A 53 -34.52 56.82 2.88
C GLY A 53 -33.17 56.30 3.38
N SER A 54 -33.12 55.83 4.62
CA SER A 54 -32.05 54.95 5.10
C SER A 54 -32.20 53.58 4.44
N GLY A 55 -31.95 53.54 3.12
CA GLY A 55 -31.75 52.31 2.39
C GLY A 55 -30.40 51.73 2.77
N THR A 56 -30.30 51.04 3.91
CA THR A 56 -29.25 50.03 4.09
C THR A 56 -29.33 49.13 2.86
N PRO A 57 -28.29 49.05 2.00
CA PRO A 57 -28.35 48.13 0.89
C PRO A 57 -28.41 46.75 1.51
N VAL A 58 -29.57 46.10 1.39
CA VAL A 58 -29.73 44.68 1.65
C VAL A 58 -28.84 43.99 0.64
N ARG A 59 -27.56 43.83 0.98
CA ARG A 59 -26.63 42.97 0.24
C ARG A 59 -27.33 41.63 0.18
N GLY A 60 -27.86 41.30 -1.00
CA GLY A 60 -28.62 40.08 -1.23
C GLY A 60 -27.87 38.87 -0.68
N ARG A 61 -28.60 37.84 -0.25
CA ARG A 61 -28.00 36.61 0.32
C ARG A 61 -26.82 36.10 -0.52
N GLY A 62 -26.88 36.24 -1.86
CA GLY A 62 -25.77 35.97 -2.78
C GLY A 62 -24.51 36.84 -2.60
N ALA A 63 -24.64 38.15 -2.37
CA ALA A 63 -23.50 39.04 -2.09
C ALA A 63 -22.85 38.74 -0.73
N ARG A 64 -23.66 38.33 0.27
CA ARG A 64 -23.14 37.87 1.57
C ARG A 64 -22.40 36.54 1.44
N ALA A 65 -22.96 35.57 0.71
CA ALA A 65 -22.31 34.29 0.42
C ALA A 65 -21.01 34.47 -0.37
N ALA A 66 -21.02 35.24 -1.46
CA ALA A 66 -19.82 35.55 -2.25
C ALA A 66 -18.74 36.24 -1.40
N SER A 67 -19.13 37.15 -0.50
CA SER A 67 -18.19 37.80 0.42
C SER A 67 -17.60 36.84 1.46
N ALA A 68 -18.38 35.85 1.91
CA ALA A 68 -17.94 34.82 2.85
C ALA A 68 -16.95 33.85 2.19
N VAL A 69 -17.25 33.39 0.97
CA VAL A 69 -16.36 32.58 0.14
C VAL A 69 -15.05 33.33 -0.14
N ALA A 70 -15.12 34.60 -0.55
CA ALA A 70 -13.92 35.41 -0.77
C ALA A 70 -13.08 35.63 0.50
N ARG A 71 -13.72 35.79 1.67
CA ARG A 71 -13.00 35.87 2.96
C ARG A 71 -12.37 34.53 3.34
N TRP A 72 -13.01 33.41 3.00
CA TRP A 72 -12.49 32.08 3.27
C TRP A 72 -11.27 31.77 2.41
N TRP A 73 -11.30 32.07 1.11
CA TRP A 73 -10.14 31.93 0.21
C TRP A 73 -8.94 32.77 0.64
N ARG A 74 -9.17 33.98 1.16
CA ARG A 74 -8.11 34.83 1.72
C ARG A 74 -7.38 34.25 2.94
N ARG A 75 -7.90 33.17 3.56
CA ARG A 75 -7.24 32.49 4.67
C ARG A 75 -6.11 31.56 4.21
N PHE A 76 -6.04 31.25 2.92
CA PHE A 76 -4.98 30.41 2.38
C PHE A 76 -3.70 31.22 2.14
N SER A 77 -2.54 30.64 2.49
CA SER A 77 -1.25 31.24 2.21
C SER A 77 -0.97 31.22 0.71
N PRO A 78 -0.61 32.35 0.06
CA PRO A 78 -0.23 32.36 -1.36
C PRO A 78 0.97 31.45 -1.66
N ALA A 79 2.02 31.51 -0.83
CA ALA A 79 3.19 30.62 -0.96
C ALA A 79 2.81 29.14 -0.77
N GLY A 80 1.87 28.85 0.14
CA GLY A 80 1.28 27.52 0.27
C GLY A 80 0.54 27.08 -1.00
N LEU A 81 -0.28 27.93 -1.61
CA LEU A 81 -0.99 27.59 -2.84
C LEU A 81 -0.03 27.32 -4.01
N VAL A 82 1.09 28.06 -4.10
CA VAL A 82 2.15 27.79 -5.08
C VAL A 82 2.78 26.42 -4.83
N GLY A 83 3.16 26.11 -3.59
CA GLY A 83 3.71 24.80 -3.24
C GLY A 83 2.73 23.65 -3.52
N ALA A 84 1.43 23.86 -3.24
CA ALA A 84 0.37 22.92 -3.55
C ALA A 84 0.25 22.65 -5.06
N LEU A 85 0.29 23.71 -5.88
CA LEU A 85 0.24 23.59 -7.33
C LEU A 85 1.45 22.83 -7.89
N VAL A 86 2.66 23.11 -7.38
CA VAL A 86 3.90 22.45 -7.82
C VAL A 86 3.85 20.96 -7.51
N LEU A 87 3.55 20.56 -6.27
CA LEU A 87 3.48 19.14 -5.92
C LEU A 87 2.26 18.43 -6.52
N PHE A 88 1.15 19.12 -6.73
CA PHE A 88 0.03 18.58 -7.49
C PHE A 88 0.45 18.25 -8.93
N ALA A 89 1.07 19.19 -9.64
CA ALA A 89 1.52 18.97 -11.01
C ALA A 89 2.57 17.84 -11.08
N ALA A 90 3.50 17.78 -10.12
CA ALA A 90 4.48 16.70 -10.03
C ALA A 90 3.84 15.33 -9.76
N ALA A 91 2.78 15.28 -8.96
CA ALA A 91 2.04 14.04 -8.68
C ALA A 91 1.31 13.49 -9.90
N LEU A 92 0.93 14.35 -10.85
CA LEU A 92 0.32 14.00 -12.13
C LEU A 92 1.33 13.48 -13.17
N GLY A 93 2.63 13.42 -12.82
CA GLY A 93 3.65 12.74 -13.60
C GLY A 93 3.33 11.24 -13.79
N PRO A 94 3.87 10.61 -14.85
CA PRO A 94 3.68 9.18 -15.08
C PRO A 94 4.34 8.39 -13.93
N SER A 95 3.89 7.14 -13.79
CA SER A 95 4.46 6.17 -12.85
C SER A 95 4.64 4.83 -13.54
N LEU A 96 4.95 3.79 -12.76
CA LEU A 96 5.19 2.43 -13.25
C LEU A 96 3.94 1.80 -13.86
N LEU A 97 2.78 2.01 -13.23
CA LEU A 97 1.51 1.43 -13.68
C LEU A 97 0.44 2.48 -14.01
N PRO A 98 -0.44 2.21 -14.99
CA PRO A 98 -1.68 2.94 -15.17
C PRO A 98 -2.55 2.90 -13.92
N ARG A 99 -3.25 4.00 -13.63
CA ARG A 99 -4.08 4.10 -12.41
C ARG A 99 -5.50 4.47 -12.72
N SER A 100 -6.42 4.10 -11.84
CA SER A 100 -7.77 4.66 -11.86
C SER A 100 -7.75 6.17 -11.49
N PRO A 101 -8.77 6.95 -11.90
CA PRO A 101 -8.89 8.35 -11.50
C PRO A 101 -8.96 8.53 -9.97
N LEU A 102 -9.48 7.53 -9.25
CA LEU A 102 -9.56 7.53 -7.79
C LEU A 102 -8.17 7.62 -7.16
N TYR A 103 -7.30 6.67 -7.51
CA TYR A 103 -5.94 6.60 -6.98
C TYR A 103 -5.12 7.85 -7.34
N GLN A 104 -5.20 8.28 -8.59
CA GLN A 104 -4.47 9.47 -9.05
C GLN A 104 -4.95 10.75 -8.33
N GLY A 105 -6.25 10.90 -8.10
CA GLY A 105 -6.81 12.03 -7.35
C GLY A 105 -6.36 12.04 -5.88
N VAL A 106 -6.31 10.88 -5.22
CA VAL A 106 -5.80 10.78 -3.84
C VAL A 106 -4.34 11.22 -3.75
N ILE A 107 -3.46 10.72 -4.62
CA ILE A 107 -2.04 11.12 -4.67
C ILE A 107 -1.93 12.63 -4.91
N GLY A 108 -2.64 13.14 -5.93
CA GLY A 108 -2.64 14.56 -6.26
C GLY A 108 -3.05 15.42 -5.05
N GLY A 109 -4.05 14.99 -4.29
CA GLY A 109 -4.51 15.68 -3.08
C GLY A 109 -3.51 15.65 -1.92
N VAL A 110 -2.91 14.48 -1.65
CA VAL A 110 -1.88 14.32 -0.61
C VAL A 110 -0.65 15.19 -0.94
N CYS A 111 -0.14 15.09 -2.16
CA CYS A 111 1.00 15.90 -2.62
C CYS A 111 0.68 17.40 -2.59
N ALA A 112 -0.53 17.82 -3.00
CA ALA A 112 -0.96 19.21 -2.89
C ALA A 112 -1.01 19.70 -1.43
N ALA A 113 -1.47 18.87 -0.49
CA ALA A 113 -1.51 19.21 0.93
C ALA A 113 -0.10 19.34 1.54
N ILE A 114 0.83 18.43 1.19
CA ILE A 114 2.24 18.51 1.60
C ILE A 114 2.88 19.78 1.03
N GLY A 115 2.65 20.05 -0.27
CA GLY A 115 3.18 21.23 -0.96
C GLY A 115 2.64 22.51 -0.34
N TYR A 116 1.36 22.50 0.06
CA TYR A 116 0.76 23.59 0.82
C TYR A 116 1.45 23.83 2.15
N ALA A 117 1.74 22.77 2.91
CA ALA A 117 2.40 22.87 4.20
C ALA A 117 3.82 23.46 4.06
N VAL A 118 4.62 22.93 3.13
CA VAL A 118 5.98 23.42 2.83
C VAL A 118 5.94 24.88 2.38
N GLY A 119 5.11 25.21 1.38
CA GLY A 119 5.00 26.57 0.87
C GLY A 119 4.50 27.56 1.93
N ALA A 120 3.59 27.15 2.80
CA ALA A 120 3.12 27.98 3.91
C ALA A 120 4.22 28.21 4.97
N ALA A 121 5.06 27.21 5.24
CA ALA A 121 6.21 27.31 6.13
C ALA A 121 7.28 28.25 5.58
N VAL A 122 7.67 28.10 4.30
CA VAL A 122 8.59 28.99 3.61
C VAL A 122 8.08 30.43 3.62
N GLY A 123 6.80 30.63 3.25
CA GLY A 123 6.19 31.95 3.27
C GLY A 123 6.14 32.55 4.69
N TRP A 124 5.95 31.73 5.73
CA TRP A 124 6.02 32.18 7.11
C TRP A 124 7.44 32.59 7.52
N GLY A 125 8.46 31.79 7.18
CA GLY A 125 9.87 32.09 7.44
C GLY A 125 10.31 33.38 6.75
N GLY A 126 9.99 33.55 5.46
CA GLY A 126 10.28 34.77 4.72
C GLY A 126 9.70 36.02 5.38
N ARG A 127 8.45 35.95 5.85
CA ARG A 127 7.82 37.07 6.57
C ARG A 127 8.49 37.37 7.92
N ARG A 128 9.13 36.39 8.56
CA ARG A 128 9.86 36.58 9.83
C ARG A 128 11.19 37.30 9.63
N ILE A 129 11.87 37.07 8.50
CA ILE A 129 13.15 37.71 8.16
C ILE A 129 12.98 39.01 7.35
N GLY A 130 11.76 39.55 7.27
CA GLY A 130 11.50 40.86 6.63
C GLY A 130 11.17 40.81 5.14
N LEU A 131 11.11 39.63 4.50
CA LEU A 131 10.64 39.48 3.11
C LEU A 131 9.12 39.68 3.06
N ARG A 132 8.71 40.95 3.01
CA ARG A 132 7.33 41.36 2.72
C ARG A 132 7.34 42.07 1.39
N ALA A 133 6.53 41.61 0.44
CA ALA A 133 6.28 42.36 -0.79
C ALA A 133 5.40 43.58 -0.43
N PRO A 134 5.92 44.83 -0.43
CA PRO A 134 5.16 46.00 -0.06
C PRO A 134 4.44 46.52 -1.31
N TRP A 135 3.51 45.72 -1.84
CA TRP A 135 2.81 46.08 -3.07
C TRP A 135 1.54 46.88 -2.77
N PRO A 136 1.29 47.98 -3.51
CA PRO A 136 0.00 48.66 -3.48
C PRO A 136 -1.15 47.67 -3.75
N GLU A 137 -2.31 47.86 -3.12
CA GLU A 137 -3.45 46.91 -3.18
C GLU A 137 -3.89 46.59 -4.62
N ARG A 138 -3.76 47.55 -5.54
CA ARG A 138 -3.99 47.36 -6.98
C ARG A 138 -3.02 46.33 -7.59
N ARG A 139 -1.71 46.47 -7.36
CA ARG A 139 -0.69 45.50 -7.83
C ARG A 139 -0.89 44.13 -7.18
N ALA A 140 -1.20 44.10 -5.88
CA ALA A 140 -1.49 42.85 -5.17
C ALA A 140 -2.75 42.14 -5.73
N ARG A 141 -3.79 42.88 -6.15
CA ARG A 141 -4.95 42.31 -6.84
C ARG A 141 -4.57 41.77 -8.22
N THR A 142 -3.81 42.52 -9.02
CA THR A 142 -3.36 42.06 -10.34
C THR A 142 -2.54 40.78 -10.23
N VAL A 143 -1.57 40.70 -9.31
CA VAL A 143 -0.77 39.49 -9.16
C VAL A 143 -1.57 38.30 -8.64
N ARG A 144 -2.58 38.52 -7.78
CA ARG A 144 -3.50 37.44 -7.38
C ARG A 144 -4.34 36.94 -8.56
N LEU A 145 -4.81 37.82 -9.42
CA LEU A 145 -5.59 37.45 -10.62
C LEU A 145 -4.72 36.70 -11.63
N VAL A 146 -3.56 37.28 -12.00
CA VAL A 146 -2.61 36.66 -12.92
C VAL A 146 -2.12 35.33 -12.38
N GLY A 147 -1.74 35.27 -11.09
CA GLY A 147 -1.35 34.02 -10.44
C GLY A 147 -2.46 32.97 -10.42
N GLY A 148 -3.72 33.37 -10.26
CA GLY A 148 -4.88 32.48 -10.36
C GLY A 148 -5.08 31.93 -11.78
N LEU A 149 -4.91 32.76 -12.80
CA LEU A 149 -4.98 32.34 -14.21
C LEU A 149 -3.83 31.38 -14.57
N VAL A 150 -2.61 31.68 -14.12
CA VAL A 150 -1.45 30.80 -14.31
C VAL A 150 -1.69 29.47 -13.59
N ALA A 151 -2.21 29.49 -12.36
CA ALA A 151 -2.53 28.26 -11.63
C ALA A 151 -3.59 27.42 -12.37
N LEU A 152 -4.64 28.05 -12.90
CA LEU A 152 -5.64 27.37 -13.71
C LEU A 152 -5.03 26.75 -14.98
N ALA A 153 -4.19 27.51 -15.69
CA ALA A 153 -3.50 27.02 -16.89
C ALA A 153 -2.60 25.81 -16.58
N VAL A 154 -1.86 25.84 -15.46
CA VAL A 154 -1.03 24.72 -15.01
C VAL A 154 -1.87 23.50 -14.64
N VAL A 155 -3.00 23.68 -13.94
CA VAL A 155 -3.90 22.55 -13.61
C VAL A 155 -4.47 21.91 -14.88
N VAL A 156 -4.93 22.72 -15.84
CA VAL A 156 -5.46 22.22 -17.11
C VAL A 156 -4.36 21.50 -17.90
N ALA A 157 -3.18 22.10 -18.02
CA ALA A 157 -2.04 21.49 -18.71
C ALA A 157 -1.63 20.17 -18.05
N ALA A 158 -1.48 20.13 -16.73
CA ALA A 158 -1.12 18.92 -15.99
C ALA A 158 -2.16 17.82 -16.17
N ALA A 159 -3.46 18.14 -16.18
CA ALA A 159 -4.53 17.17 -16.38
C ALA A 159 -4.56 16.59 -17.81
N VAL A 160 -4.27 17.43 -18.82
CA VAL A 160 -4.14 16.98 -20.22
C VAL A 160 -2.93 16.07 -20.38
N VAL A 161 -1.78 16.46 -19.83
CA VAL A 161 -0.54 15.67 -19.91
C VAL A 161 -0.65 14.37 -19.12
N ASP A 162 -1.28 14.36 -17.93
CA ASP A 162 -1.61 13.10 -17.20
C ASP A 162 -2.44 12.16 -18.07
N THR A 163 -3.43 12.69 -18.79
CA THR A 163 -4.31 11.86 -19.63
C THR A 163 -3.55 11.24 -20.80
N ASP A 164 -2.64 12.00 -21.43
CA ASP A 164 -1.75 11.48 -22.48
C ASP A 164 -0.80 10.40 -21.95
N TRP A 165 -0.10 10.67 -20.84
CA TRP A 165 0.76 9.67 -20.21
C TRP A 165 0.00 8.41 -19.85
N GLN A 166 -1.23 8.54 -19.37
CA GLN A 166 -2.06 7.40 -19.01
C GLN A 166 -2.53 6.61 -20.23
N ALA A 167 -2.82 7.28 -21.35
CA ALA A 167 -3.10 6.59 -22.60
C ALA A 167 -1.88 5.79 -23.08
N ARG A 168 -0.68 6.39 -23.03
CA ARG A 168 0.57 5.73 -23.43
C ARG A 168 0.97 4.58 -22.52
N SER A 169 0.90 4.75 -21.19
CA SER A 169 1.14 3.66 -20.24
C SER A 169 0.15 2.52 -20.43
N ARG A 170 -1.13 2.81 -20.70
CA ARG A 170 -2.14 1.77 -20.93
C ARG A 170 -1.90 1.03 -22.23
N ALA A 171 -1.50 1.73 -23.28
CA ALA A 171 -1.11 1.11 -24.55
C ALA A 171 0.13 0.23 -24.42
N LEU A 172 1.11 0.61 -23.59
CA LEU A 172 2.30 -0.22 -23.32
C LEU A 172 1.98 -1.57 -22.66
N LEU A 173 0.89 -1.63 -21.89
CA LEU A 173 0.46 -2.83 -21.17
C LEU A 173 -0.76 -3.50 -21.83
N ASP A 174 -1.03 -3.22 -23.11
CA ASP A 174 -2.18 -3.74 -23.86
C ASP A 174 -3.55 -3.54 -23.18
N MET A 175 -3.70 -2.43 -22.45
CA MET A 175 -4.95 -2.04 -21.81
C MET A 175 -5.76 -1.07 -22.68
N GLY A 176 -7.10 -1.14 -22.61
CA GLY A 176 -7.99 -0.18 -23.27
C GLY A 176 -7.79 1.28 -22.82
N PRO A 177 -8.28 2.29 -23.55
CA PRO A 177 -8.00 3.71 -23.28
C PRO A 177 -8.51 4.19 -21.91
N PRO A 178 -7.96 5.29 -21.35
CA PRO A 178 -8.45 5.85 -20.10
C PRO A 178 -9.87 6.43 -20.27
N PRO A 179 -10.67 6.47 -19.20
CA PRO A 179 -12.04 6.99 -19.27
C PRO A 179 -12.05 8.49 -19.59
N PRO A 180 -12.95 9.00 -20.47
CA PRO A 180 -12.99 10.41 -20.87
C PRO A 180 -13.17 11.40 -19.70
N ALA A 181 -13.84 10.96 -18.63
CA ALA A 181 -14.08 11.78 -17.44
C ALA A 181 -12.87 11.88 -16.50
N ARG A 182 -11.76 11.16 -16.77
CA ARG A 182 -10.57 11.11 -15.92
C ARG A 182 -10.05 12.49 -15.49
N PRO A 183 -9.78 13.46 -16.39
CA PRO A 183 -9.14 14.72 -16.00
C PRO A 183 -9.95 15.46 -14.93
N LEU A 184 -11.28 15.49 -15.11
CA LEU A 184 -12.20 16.13 -14.19
C LEU A 184 -12.25 15.41 -12.84
N LEU A 185 -12.35 14.07 -12.85
CA LEU A 185 -12.41 13.26 -11.63
C LEU A 185 -11.12 13.41 -10.80
N VAL A 186 -9.95 13.36 -11.44
CA VAL A 186 -8.65 13.51 -10.78
C VAL A 186 -8.55 14.88 -10.10
N VAL A 187 -8.86 15.97 -10.82
CA VAL A 187 -8.75 17.34 -10.27
C VAL A 187 -9.73 17.55 -9.12
N LEU A 188 -10.99 17.11 -9.25
CA LEU A 188 -11.99 17.27 -8.20
C LEU A 188 -11.65 16.47 -6.95
N LEU A 189 -11.22 15.22 -7.11
CA LEU A 189 -10.86 14.38 -5.99
C LEU A 189 -9.59 14.88 -5.30
N ALA A 190 -8.57 15.30 -6.06
CA ALA A 190 -7.37 15.90 -5.51
C ALA A 190 -7.67 17.17 -4.71
N ALA A 191 -8.54 18.04 -5.24
CA ALA A 191 -8.98 19.24 -4.54
C ALA A 191 -9.73 18.91 -3.23
N LEU A 192 -10.60 17.89 -3.26
CA LEU A 192 -11.34 17.41 -2.08
C LEU A 192 -10.38 16.87 -1.02
N VAL A 193 -9.50 15.94 -1.38
CA VAL A 193 -8.53 15.32 -0.46
C VAL A 193 -7.59 16.37 0.12
N ALA A 194 -7.03 17.24 -0.70
CA ALA A 194 -6.16 18.34 -0.24
C ALA A 194 -6.89 19.26 0.74
N LEU A 195 -8.15 19.61 0.44
CA LEU A 195 -8.97 20.43 1.30
C LEU A 195 -9.21 19.76 2.66
N LEU A 196 -9.59 18.49 2.67
CA LEU A 196 -9.83 17.72 3.89
C LEU A 196 -8.57 17.66 4.77
N LEU A 197 -7.41 17.36 4.18
CA LEU A 197 -6.12 17.31 4.91
C LEU A 197 -5.74 18.68 5.48
N VAL A 198 -5.91 19.76 4.71
CA VAL A 198 -5.62 21.12 5.19
C VAL A 198 -6.59 21.54 6.31
N LEU A 199 -7.88 21.16 6.21
CA LEU A 199 -8.86 21.43 7.26
C LEU A 199 -8.56 20.63 8.53
N LEU A 200 -8.17 19.36 8.41
CA LEU A 200 -7.73 18.53 9.54
C LEU A 200 -6.52 19.16 10.24
N ALA A 201 -5.50 19.55 9.50
CA ALA A 201 -4.32 20.22 10.05
C ALA A 201 -4.66 21.55 10.74
N ARG A 202 -5.61 22.32 10.19
CA ARG A 202 -6.11 23.55 10.83
C ARG A 202 -6.90 23.24 12.10
N GLY A 203 -7.66 22.15 12.13
CA GLY A 203 -8.37 21.63 13.30
C GLY A 203 -7.39 21.30 14.43
N LEU A 204 -6.38 20.47 14.16
CA LEU A 204 -5.31 20.14 15.12
C LEU A 204 -4.63 21.40 15.66
N ARG A 205 -4.33 22.36 14.77
CA ARG A 205 -3.76 23.66 15.20
C ARG A 205 -4.69 24.46 16.09
N ALA A 206 -6.00 24.39 15.89
CA ALA A 206 -6.98 25.03 16.76
C ALA A 206 -7.01 24.37 18.15
N VAL A 207 -6.90 23.03 18.20
CA VAL A 207 -6.76 22.28 19.47
C VAL A 207 -5.49 22.70 20.21
N VAL A 208 -4.32 22.73 19.54
CA VAL A 208 -3.07 23.24 20.13
C VAL A 208 -3.25 24.64 20.72
N ARG A 209 -3.93 25.55 20.02
CA ARG A 209 -4.20 26.90 20.55
C ARG A 209 -5.20 26.92 21.69
N ALA A 210 -6.14 25.98 21.74
CA ALA A 210 -7.07 25.86 22.86
C ALA A 210 -6.34 25.36 24.11
N VAL A 211 -5.53 24.30 23.97
CA VAL A 211 -4.69 23.77 25.04
C VAL A 211 -3.70 24.82 25.53
N ALA A 212 -3.01 25.53 24.62
CA ALA A 212 -2.07 26.59 24.98
C ALA A 212 -2.73 27.75 25.74
N ARG A 213 -4.01 28.07 25.43
CA ARG A 213 -4.78 29.10 26.17
C ARG A 213 -5.18 28.62 27.56
N LEU A 214 -5.44 27.33 27.73
CA LEU A 214 -5.74 26.74 29.02
C LEU A 214 -4.50 26.69 29.91
N THR A 215 -3.35 26.26 29.35
CA THR A 215 -2.08 26.15 30.07
C THR A 215 -1.40 27.50 30.31
N SER A 216 -1.69 28.54 29.51
CA SER A 216 -1.20 29.90 29.75
C SER A 216 -1.75 30.56 31.01
N ARG A 217 -2.71 29.92 31.69
CA ARG A 217 -3.14 30.32 33.04
C ARG A 217 -2.11 30.00 34.12
N LEU A 218 -1.20 29.05 33.84
CA LEU A 218 -0.22 28.53 34.79
C LEU A 218 1.23 28.78 34.35
N LEU A 219 1.48 28.88 33.04
CA LEU A 219 2.81 29.00 32.47
C LEU A 219 2.96 30.25 31.57
N PRO A 220 4.19 30.80 31.44
CA PRO A 220 4.48 31.84 30.46
C PRO A 220 4.16 31.41 29.00
N PRO A 221 3.93 32.36 28.08
CA PRO A 221 3.35 32.06 26.76
C PRO A 221 4.17 31.13 25.85
N VAL A 222 5.49 31.11 25.99
CA VAL A 222 6.38 30.27 25.17
C VAL A 222 6.38 28.82 25.67
N PRO A 223 6.69 28.54 26.95
CA PRO A 223 6.52 27.20 27.53
C PRO A 223 5.11 26.62 27.36
N ALA A 224 4.06 27.44 27.55
CA ALA A 224 2.67 26.99 27.41
C ALA A 224 2.35 26.48 25.99
N ARG A 225 2.91 27.13 24.95
CA ARG A 225 2.74 26.70 23.55
C ARG A 225 3.56 25.46 23.23
N LEU A 226 4.80 25.38 23.71
CA LEU A 226 5.64 24.19 23.51
C LEU A 226 4.99 22.97 24.16
N LEU A 227 4.56 23.10 25.42
CA LEU A 227 3.82 22.07 26.13
C LEU A 227 2.53 21.68 25.38
N ALA A 228 1.75 22.64 24.89
CA ALA A 228 0.54 22.34 24.14
C ALA A 228 0.81 21.60 22.82
N VAL A 229 1.91 21.92 22.12
CA VAL A 229 2.33 21.17 20.93
C VAL A 229 2.71 19.75 21.30
N VAL A 230 3.54 19.56 22.33
CA VAL A 230 3.95 18.22 22.79
C VAL A 230 2.74 17.40 23.24
N VAL A 231 1.87 17.96 24.09
CA VAL A 231 0.67 17.27 24.58
C VAL A 231 -0.24 16.88 23.41
N VAL A 232 -0.54 17.78 22.48
CA VAL A 232 -1.39 17.44 21.34
C VAL A 232 -0.70 16.43 20.43
N ALA A 233 0.62 16.53 20.20
CA ALA A 233 1.36 15.57 19.40
C ALA A 233 1.34 14.17 20.04
N VAL A 234 1.62 14.06 21.34
CA VAL A 234 1.57 12.80 22.10
C VAL A 234 0.16 12.24 22.12
N VAL A 235 -0.85 13.04 22.45
CA VAL A 235 -2.25 12.60 22.46
C VAL A 235 -2.68 12.16 21.05
N THR A 236 -2.31 12.91 20.01
CA THR A 236 -2.61 12.52 18.62
C THR A 236 -1.90 11.21 18.27
N TYR A 237 -0.62 11.06 18.64
CA TYR A 237 0.12 9.83 18.42
C TYR A 237 -0.50 8.65 19.16
N LEU A 238 -0.81 8.77 20.45
CA LEU A 238 -1.44 7.71 21.24
C LEU A 238 -2.84 7.37 20.73
N LEU A 239 -3.63 8.36 20.29
CA LEU A 239 -4.91 8.10 19.64
C LEU A 239 -4.70 7.37 18.30
N VAL A 240 -3.76 7.82 17.48
CA VAL A 240 -3.49 7.22 16.18
C VAL A 240 -2.96 5.79 16.37
N ASP A 241 -1.94 5.58 17.18
CA ASP A 241 -1.28 4.30 17.37
C ASP A 241 -2.13 3.34 18.24
N GLY A 242 -2.44 3.76 19.47
CA GLY A 242 -3.06 2.91 20.49
C GLY A 242 -4.58 2.72 20.35
N THR A 243 -5.29 3.57 19.60
CA THR A 243 -6.76 3.42 19.43
C THR A 243 -7.20 3.29 17.99
N LEU A 244 -6.70 4.12 17.07
CA LEU A 244 -7.14 4.12 15.68
C LEU A 244 -6.47 2.99 14.89
N VAL A 245 -5.14 2.89 14.93
CA VAL A 245 -4.37 1.84 14.24
C VAL A 245 -4.64 0.49 14.89
N ALA A 246 -4.58 0.39 16.23
CA ALA A 246 -4.95 -0.82 16.94
C ALA A 246 -6.41 -1.24 16.64
N GLY A 247 -7.36 -0.30 16.65
CA GLY A 247 -8.77 -0.58 16.34
C GLY A 247 -9.01 -0.96 14.88
N VAL A 248 -8.34 -0.30 13.93
CA VAL A 248 -8.40 -0.64 12.49
C VAL A 248 -7.75 -2.00 12.25
N ARG A 249 -6.60 -2.28 12.87
CA ARG A 249 -5.93 -3.59 12.78
C ARG A 249 -6.83 -4.68 13.34
N HIS A 250 -7.41 -4.49 14.53
CA HIS A 250 -8.34 -5.45 15.11
C HIS A 250 -9.55 -5.68 14.20
N LEU A 251 -10.19 -4.60 13.74
CA LEU A 251 -11.32 -4.71 12.80
C LEU A 251 -10.93 -5.43 11.51
N MET A 252 -9.76 -5.13 10.93
CA MET A 252 -9.24 -5.81 9.75
C MET A 252 -9.00 -7.28 10.06
N THR A 253 -8.26 -7.60 11.11
CA THR A 253 -7.99 -8.99 11.52
C THR A 253 -9.27 -9.77 11.70
N THR A 254 -10.28 -9.25 12.41
CA THR A 254 -11.57 -9.92 12.57
C THR A 254 -12.30 -10.07 11.23
N THR A 255 -12.39 -9.01 10.43
CA THR A 255 -13.08 -9.06 9.13
C THR A 255 -12.40 -10.02 8.15
N TYR A 256 -11.07 -10.09 8.17
CA TYR A 256 -10.30 -10.98 7.33
C TYR A 256 -10.27 -12.40 7.88
N ALA A 257 -10.32 -12.62 9.19
CA ALA A 257 -10.54 -13.93 9.79
C ALA A 257 -11.94 -14.48 9.40
N ASP A 258 -12.99 -13.66 9.47
CA ASP A 258 -14.34 -14.03 9.00
C ASP A 258 -14.36 -14.38 7.50
N ARG A 259 -13.48 -13.76 6.71
CA ARG A 259 -13.27 -14.12 5.29
C ARG A 259 -12.44 -15.38 5.14
N ASP A 260 -11.48 -15.60 6.02
CA ASP A 260 -10.61 -16.76 6.03
C ASP A 260 -11.40 -18.04 6.35
N GLU A 261 -12.48 -17.94 7.11
CA GLU A 261 -13.42 -19.03 7.34
C GLU A 261 -14.23 -19.41 6.08
N GLN A 262 -14.32 -18.53 5.07
CA GLN A 262 -15.10 -18.77 3.86
C GLN A 262 -14.32 -19.60 2.85
N THR A 263 -15.03 -20.47 2.13
CA THR A 263 -14.49 -21.25 1.00
C THR A 263 -14.97 -20.61 -0.30
N TYR A 264 -14.13 -20.56 -1.34
CA TYR A 264 -14.62 -20.08 -2.64
C TYR A 264 -15.69 -21.06 -3.20
N PRO A 265 -16.68 -20.58 -3.98
CA PRO A 265 -17.83 -21.41 -4.38
C PRO A 265 -17.48 -22.73 -5.11
N ASP A 266 -16.37 -22.74 -5.85
CA ASP A 266 -15.95 -23.89 -6.66
C ASP A 266 -14.91 -24.79 -5.97
N GLU A 267 -14.52 -24.45 -4.73
CA GLU A 267 -13.53 -25.20 -3.98
C GLU A 267 -14.19 -26.31 -3.18
N VAL A 268 -13.81 -27.54 -3.50
CA VAL A 268 -14.29 -28.74 -2.82
C VAL A 268 -13.14 -29.34 -2.03
N ARG A 269 -13.45 -29.82 -0.83
CA ARG A 269 -12.49 -30.55 0.01
C ARG A 269 -11.85 -31.69 -0.78
N PRO A 270 -10.51 -31.80 -0.82
CA PRO A 270 -9.83 -32.88 -1.52
C PRO A 270 -10.14 -34.23 -0.86
N ALA A 271 -10.42 -35.24 -1.69
CA ALA A 271 -10.55 -36.63 -1.24
C ALA A 271 -9.20 -37.35 -1.20
N ASP A 272 -8.21 -36.87 -1.95
CA ASP A 272 -6.90 -37.49 -2.08
C ASP A 272 -6.10 -37.38 -0.77
N PRO A 273 -5.58 -38.49 -0.21
CA PRO A 273 -4.77 -38.45 1.00
C PRO A 273 -3.46 -37.65 0.85
N LEU A 274 -2.96 -37.42 -0.36
CA LEU A 274 -1.73 -36.66 -0.63
C LEU A 274 -1.88 -35.14 -0.48
N ARG A 275 -3.09 -34.67 -0.19
CA ARG A 275 -3.41 -33.24 0.00
C ARG A 275 -3.85 -32.98 1.44
N SER A 276 -3.32 -31.91 2.04
CA SER A 276 -3.78 -31.46 3.35
C SER A 276 -5.26 -31.07 3.32
N GLY A 277 -5.96 -31.18 4.46
CA GLY A 277 -7.41 -30.98 4.54
C GLY A 277 -8.25 -32.18 4.06
N SER A 278 -7.64 -33.21 3.47
CA SER A 278 -8.32 -34.47 3.17
C SER A 278 -8.77 -35.21 4.44
N PRO A 279 -9.65 -36.23 4.37
CA PRO A 279 -10.01 -37.04 5.54
C PRO A 279 -8.84 -37.72 6.25
N ALA A 280 -7.70 -37.90 5.55
CA ALA A 280 -6.48 -38.47 6.11
C ALA A 280 -5.53 -37.43 6.72
N SER A 281 -5.78 -36.13 6.51
CA SER A 281 -4.90 -35.05 6.95
C SER A 281 -4.98 -34.82 8.47
N LEU A 282 -3.85 -34.42 9.05
CA LEU A 282 -3.73 -33.96 10.43
C LEU A 282 -4.41 -32.60 10.63
N SER A 283 -4.46 -31.78 9.58
CA SER A 283 -5.14 -30.49 9.54
C SER A 283 -6.55 -30.66 8.97
N PRO A 284 -7.62 -30.38 9.74
CA PRO A 284 -8.97 -30.33 9.21
C PRO A 284 -9.10 -29.35 8.03
N TRP A 285 -9.98 -29.64 7.07
CA TRP A 285 -10.24 -28.74 5.92
C TRP A 285 -10.60 -27.32 6.38
N GLU A 286 -11.36 -27.22 7.46
CA GLU A 286 -11.82 -25.98 8.04
C GLU A 286 -10.69 -25.16 8.68
N SER A 287 -9.58 -25.77 9.11
CA SER A 287 -8.48 -25.04 9.75
C SER A 287 -7.47 -24.46 8.75
N LEU A 288 -7.52 -24.83 7.47
CA LEU A 288 -6.53 -24.39 6.46
C LEU A 288 -6.63 -22.91 6.08
N GLY A 289 -7.68 -22.20 6.51
CA GLY A 289 -8.00 -20.88 6.01
C GLY A 289 -8.41 -20.87 4.53
N ARG A 290 -8.85 -19.72 4.04
CA ARG A 290 -9.45 -19.59 2.71
C ARG A 290 -8.44 -19.82 1.60
N GLU A 291 -7.25 -19.23 1.74
CA GLU A 291 -6.20 -19.36 0.71
C GLU A 291 -5.49 -20.74 0.78
N GLY A 292 -5.42 -21.36 1.96
CA GLY A 292 -4.94 -22.73 2.10
C GLY A 292 -5.86 -23.75 1.46
N ARG A 293 -7.18 -23.61 1.65
CA ARG A 293 -8.21 -24.43 0.97
C ARG A 293 -8.07 -24.32 -0.55
N ARG A 294 -7.96 -23.09 -1.06
CA ARG A 294 -7.71 -22.83 -2.49
C ARG A 294 -6.47 -23.52 -3.01
N PHE A 295 -5.37 -23.44 -2.25
CA PHE A 295 -4.11 -24.07 -2.62
C PHE A 295 -4.25 -25.59 -2.66
N VAL A 296 -4.78 -26.24 -1.63
CA VAL A 296 -4.82 -27.72 -1.60
C VAL A 296 -5.89 -28.31 -2.53
N SER A 297 -6.95 -27.57 -2.90
CA SER A 297 -7.98 -28.06 -3.83
C SER A 297 -7.72 -27.70 -5.30
N GLY A 298 -6.78 -26.79 -5.58
CA GLY A 298 -6.45 -26.37 -6.95
C GLY A 298 -5.38 -27.24 -7.62
N GLY A 299 -4.84 -26.74 -8.73
CA GLY A 299 -3.73 -27.39 -9.47
C GLY A 299 -4.19 -28.31 -10.61
N PRO A 300 -3.25 -28.71 -11.47
CA PRO A 300 -3.50 -29.68 -12.53
C PRO A 300 -3.77 -31.07 -11.91
N ASP A 301 -4.74 -31.79 -12.47
CA ASP A 301 -4.95 -33.20 -12.15
C ASP A 301 -4.02 -34.12 -12.95
N VAL A 302 -3.97 -35.40 -12.59
CA VAL A 302 -3.14 -36.42 -13.26
C VAL A 302 -3.40 -36.50 -14.78
N ALA A 303 -4.66 -36.30 -15.23
CA ALA A 303 -4.99 -36.37 -16.64
C ALA A 303 -4.43 -35.15 -17.40
N GLN A 304 -4.56 -33.95 -16.83
CA GLN A 304 -3.99 -32.72 -17.37
C GLN A 304 -2.45 -32.79 -17.42
N LEU A 305 -1.81 -33.34 -16.38
CA LEU A 305 -0.37 -33.56 -16.34
C LEU A 305 0.09 -34.56 -17.42
N ALA A 306 -0.68 -35.62 -17.65
CA ALA A 306 -0.42 -36.62 -18.69
C ALA A 306 -0.58 -36.04 -20.10
N ASP A 307 -1.66 -35.30 -20.34
CA ASP A 307 -1.93 -34.61 -21.61
C ASP A 307 -0.81 -33.61 -21.94
N LEU A 308 -0.37 -32.82 -20.95
CA LEU A 308 0.72 -31.89 -21.12
C LEU A 308 2.05 -32.59 -21.38
N SER A 309 2.37 -33.63 -20.61
CA SER A 309 3.61 -34.41 -20.81
C SER A 309 3.66 -35.00 -22.22
N ALA A 310 2.54 -35.55 -22.70
CA ALA A 310 2.42 -36.06 -24.06
C ALA A 310 2.56 -34.95 -25.12
N ALA A 311 1.91 -33.80 -24.92
CA ALA A 311 1.99 -32.66 -25.83
C ALA A 311 3.40 -32.06 -25.92
N ALA A 312 4.14 -32.09 -24.81
CA ALA A 312 5.53 -31.63 -24.73
C ALA A 312 6.56 -32.70 -25.16
N GLY A 313 6.10 -33.90 -25.58
CA GLY A 313 6.97 -34.99 -26.03
C GLY A 313 7.84 -35.61 -24.94
N LEU A 314 7.35 -35.56 -23.69
CA LEU A 314 8.06 -36.06 -22.52
C LEU A 314 7.57 -37.46 -22.18
N ASP A 315 8.50 -38.43 -22.15
CA ASP A 315 8.23 -39.79 -21.69
C ASP A 315 8.56 -39.89 -20.20
N ARG A 316 7.56 -39.71 -19.34
CA ARG A 316 7.71 -39.70 -17.88
C ARG A 316 6.50 -40.32 -17.20
N GLU A 317 6.71 -40.83 -16.01
CA GLU A 317 5.62 -41.21 -15.11
C GLU A 317 4.89 -39.95 -14.62
N VAL A 318 3.57 -40.02 -14.59
CA VAL A 318 2.71 -38.94 -14.10
C VAL A 318 1.95 -39.45 -12.89
N GLN A 319 1.99 -38.66 -11.82
CA GLN A 319 1.38 -38.99 -10.54
C GLN A 319 0.75 -37.75 -9.90
N GLU A 320 -0.06 -37.97 -8.87
CA GLU A 320 -0.71 -36.87 -8.15
C GLU A 320 0.35 -36.02 -7.40
N PRO A 321 0.36 -34.69 -7.55
CA PRO A 321 1.22 -33.81 -6.79
C PRO A 321 0.88 -33.79 -5.29
N ILE A 322 1.91 -33.63 -4.45
CA ILE A 322 1.70 -33.44 -3.01
C ILE A 322 1.59 -31.95 -2.69
N ARG A 323 0.50 -31.57 -2.02
CA ARG A 323 0.29 -30.21 -1.50
C ARG A 323 0.06 -30.26 0.00
N VAL A 324 1.08 -29.86 0.74
CA VAL A 324 1.06 -29.77 2.19
C VAL A 324 0.84 -28.34 2.63
N TYR A 325 -0.14 -28.15 3.53
CA TYR A 325 -0.50 -26.84 4.04
C TYR A 325 -0.94 -26.91 5.50
N ALA A 326 -0.48 -25.96 6.31
CA ALA A 326 -0.97 -25.72 7.65
C ALA A 326 -1.58 -24.30 7.75
N GLY A 327 -2.85 -24.22 8.15
CA GLY A 327 -3.55 -22.95 8.36
C GLY A 327 -3.39 -22.43 9.78
N LEU A 328 -3.62 -21.14 9.97
CA LEU A 328 -3.37 -20.46 11.23
C LEU A 328 -4.59 -20.54 12.16
N ASP A 329 -4.44 -21.11 13.35
CA ASP A 329 -5.37 -20.90 14.47
C ASP A 329 -4.87 -19.77 15.40
N SER A 330 -5.81 -19.19 16.15
CA SER A 330 -5.64 -17.99 16.97
C SER A 330 -4.61 -18.11 18.11
N ASP A 331 -4.24 -19.33 18.50
CA ASP A 331 -3.29 -19.62 19.58
C ASP A 331 -1.96 -20.26 19.09
N ASP A 332 -1.78 -20.47 17.79
CA ASP A 332 -0.65 -21.24 17.25
C ASP A 332 0.68 -20.46 17.27
N ASP A 333 1.75 -21.13 17.70
CA ASP A 333 3.12 -20.69 17.48
C ASP A 333 3.61 -21.06 16.07
N LEU A 334 4.45 -20.22 15.47
CA LEU A 334 4.99 -20.46 14.12
C LEU A 334 5.81 -21.76 14.05
N ASP A 335 6.50 -22.11 15.14
CA ASP A 335 7.29 -23.34 15.22
C ASP A 335 6.39 -24.59 15.32
N GLU A 336 5.25 -24.50 16.01
CA GLU A 336 4.25 -25.58 16.08
C GLU A 336 3.58 -25.77 14.71
N LEU A 337 3.24 -24.67 14.04
CA LEU A 337 2.66 -24.73 12.70
C LEU A 337 3.64 -25.29 11.66
N ALA A 338 4.91 -24.90 11.73
CA ALA A 338 5.97 -25.46 10.87
C ALA A 338 6.18 -26.95 11.15
N SER A 339 6.06 -27.39 12.41
CA SER A 339 6.13 -28.81 12.77
C SER A 339 4.96 -29.60 12.17
N LEU A 340 3.75 -29.06 12.19
CA LEU A 340 2.58 -29.67 11.55
C LEU A 340 2.76 -29.84 10.03
N VAL A 341 3.44 -28.90 9.37
CA VAL A 341 3.84 -29.06 7.96
C VAL A 341 4.79 -30.24 7.78
N VAL A 342 5.79 -30.39 8.64
CA VAL A 342 6.72 -31.54 8.58
C VAL A 342 5.99 -32.86 8.81
N ASP A 343 5.04 -32.92 9.75
CA ASP A 343 4.24 -34.12 10.00
C ASP A 343 3.37 -34.49 8.80
N GLU A 344 2.80 -33.51 8.10
CA GLU A 344 2.07 -33.73 6.84
C GLU A 344 2.98 -34.19 5.69
N LEU A 345 4.23 -33.68 5.62
CA LEU A 345 5.23 -34.16 4.66
C LEU A 345 5.61 -35.62 4.91
N ASP A 346 5.83 -36.00 6.18
CA ASP A 346 6.05 -37.40 6.57
C ASP A 346 4.82 -38.27 6.23
N ARG A 347 3.60 -37.80 6.53
CA ARG A 347 2.35 -38.55 6.27
C ARG A 347 2.11 -38.85 4.79
N THR A 348 2.48 -37.91 3.93
CA THR A 348 2.25 -37.98 2.47
C THR A 348 3.41 -38.65 1.72
N ASN A 349 4.47 -39.06 2.43
CA ASN A 349 5.72 -39.53 1.85
C ASN A 349 6.30 -38.51 0.84
N ALA A 350 6.23 -37.22 1.19
CA ALA A 350 6.72 -36.14 0.34
C ALA A 350 8.24 -36.22 0.09
N TRP A 351 8.95 -36.90 0.99
CA TRP A 351 10.39 -37.14 0.90
C TRP A 351 10.77 -38.11 -0.22
N ASP A 352 9.82 -38.88 -0.77
CA ASP A 352 10.08 -39.80 -1.89
C ASP A 352 9.93 -39.11 -3.26
N ARG A 353 9.58 -37.81 -3.28
CA ARG A 353 9.44 -37.04 -4.53
C ARG A 353 10.80 -36.58 -5.04
N SER A 354 10.90 -36.29 -6.34
CA SER A 354 12.13 -35.73 -6.89
C SER A 354 12.38 -34.29 -6.45
N VAL A 355 11.32 -33.49 -6.24
CA VAL A 355 11.44 -32.07 -5.84
C VAL A 355 10.50 -31.70 -4.70
N LEU A 356 11.01 -30.90 -3.76
CA LEU A 356 10.27 -30.30 -2.65
C LEU A 356 10.43 -28.78 -2.68
N VAL A 357 9.32 -28.08 -2.86
CA VAL A 357 9.29 -26.61 -2.86
C VAL A 357 8.74 -26.10 -1.53
N VAL A 358 9.55 -25.33 -0.80
CA VAL A 358 9.14 -24.67 0.45
C VAL A 358 8.66 -23.26 0.13
N VAL A 359 7.36 -23.03 0.22
CA VAL A 359 6.72 -21.77 -0.14
C VAL A 359 6.45 -20.94 1.11
N THR A 360 7.12 -19.80 1.23
CA THR A 360 6.67 -18.79 2.18
C THR A 360 5.50 -18.01 1.58
N THR A 361 4.35 -18.10 2.24
CA THR A 361 3.09 -17.55 1.75
C THR A 361 3.04 -16.02 1.82
N THR A 362 2.10 -15.44 1.07
CA THR A 362 1.87 -13.99 1.06
C THR A 362 0.72 -13.63 2.00
N GLY A 363 1.01 -12.94 3.10
CA GLY A 363 0.01 -12.37 4.01
C GLY A 363 -0.96 -13.42 4.57
N THR A 364 -2.16 -13.50 3.99
CA THR A 364 -3.27 -14.39 4.36
C THR A 364 -3.03 -15.87 4.07
N GLY A 365 -1.80 -16.29 3.76
CA GLY A 365 -1.52 -17.68 3.39
C GLY A 365 -1.52 -17.98 1.89
N TRP A 366 -1.54 -16.95 1.04
CA TRP A 366 -1.63 -17.16 -0.41
C TRP A 366 -0.34 -17.76 -1.01
N VAL A 367 -0.51 -18.84 -1.77
CA VAL A 367 0.48 -19.47 -2.66
C VAL A 367 0.10 -19.13 -4.10
N ASP A 368 1.07 -18.69 -4.92
CA ASP A 368 0.81 -18.35 -6.32
C ASP A 368 0.47 -19.61 -7.13
N PRO A 369 -0.78 -19.76 -7.64
CA PRO A 369 -1.20 -20.97 -8.32
C PRO A 369 -0.42 -21.22 -9.62
N ALA A 370 0.04 -20.17 -10.30
CA ALA A 370 0.78 -20.32 -11.55
C ALA A 370 2.18 -20.89 -11.28
N SER A 371 2.85 -20.44 -10.22
CA SER A 371 4.15 -21.00 -9.82
C SER A 371 4.04 -22.45 -9.34
N ALA A 372 3.03 -22.75 -8.50
CA ALA A 372 2.79 -24.11 -8.03
C ALA A 372 2.52 -25.06 -9.21
N ALA A 373 1.60 -24.67 -10.11
CA ALA A 373 1.27 -25.47 -11.28
C ALA A 373 2.45 -25.61 -12.25
N ALA A 374 3.33 -24.61 -12.38
CA ALA A 374 4.52 -24.69 -13.22
C ALA A 374 5.44 -25.86 -12.80
N VAL A 375 5.77 -25.98 -11.51
CA VAL A 375 6.63 -27.06 -11.00
C VAL A 375 5.97 -28.42 -11.18
N GLU A 376 4.68 -28.52 -10.84
CA GLU A 376 3.93 -29.77 -10.94
C GLU A 376 3.83 -30.25 -12.40
N MET A 377 3.52 -29.33 -13.32
CA MET A 377 3.52 -29.59 -14.76
C MET A 377 4.90 -29.99 -15.27
N MET A 378 5.95 -29.31 -14.80
CA MET A 378 7.32 -29.63 -15.18
C MET A 378 7.74 -31.02 -14.74
N TRP A 379 7.37 -31.46 -13.53
CA TRP A 379 7.79 -32.74 -12.97
C TRP A 379 6.76 -33.87 -13.14
N GLY A 380 5.67 -33.64 -13.89
CA GLY A 380 4.62 -34.65 -14.05
C GLY A 380 3.94 -35.02 -12.73
N GLY A 381 3.90 -34.07 -11.79
CA GLY A 381 3.42 -34.27 -10.43
C GLY A 381 4.35 -35.04 -9.50
N ASP A 382 5.57 -35.40 -9.94
CA ASP A 382 6.64 -35.85 -9.05
C ASP A 382 7.26 -34.70 -8.24
N SER A 383 6.41 -34.03 -7.47
CA SER A 383 6.72 -32.83 -6.73
C SER A 383 5.89 -32.75 -5.45
N ALA A 384 6.49 -32.19 -4.40
CA ALA A 384 5.82 -31.78 -3.19
C ALA A 384 5.96 -30.27 -2.98
N ILE A 385 4.90 -29.63 -2.52
CA ILE A 385 4.89 -28.21 -2.16
C ILE A 385 4.43 -28.08 -0.70
N ALA A 386 5.24 -27.42 0.11
CA ALA A 386 5.00 -27.19 1.54
C ALA A 386 4.80 -25.69 1.83
N ALA A 387 3.71 -25.35 2.49
CA ALA A 387 3.38 -23.97 2.83
C ALA A 387 2.64 -23.86 4.18
N MET A 388 2.61 -22.66 4.76
CA MET A 388 1.79 -22.38 5.94
C MET A 388 1.28 -20.94 5.96
N GLN A 389 0.17 -20.72 6.67
CA GLN A 389 -0.38 -19.39 6.94
C GLN A 389 0.25 -18.78 8.19
N TYR A 390 0.55 -17.48 8.20
CA TYR A 390 1.07 -16.80 9.41
C TYR A 390 0.32 -15.52 9.78
N SER A 391 -0.68 -15.12 8.99
CA SER A 391 -1.44 -13.90 9.24
C SER A 391 -2.84 -13.98 8.65
N TYR A 392 -3.77 -13.23 9.24
CA TYR A 392 -5.06 -12.91 8.61
C TYR A 392 -5.00 -11.60 7.81
N LEU A 393 -3.90 -10.85 7.86
CA LEU A 393 -3.82 -9.54 7.20
C LEU A 393 -3.32 -9.65 5.75
N PRO A 394 -3.90 -8.87 4.82
CA PRO A 394 -3.40 -8.76 3.45
C PRO A 394 -1.94 -8.32 3.41
N SER A 395 -1.21 -8.78 2.40
CA SER A 395 0.24 -8.59 2.29
C SER A 395 0.71 -7.14 2.25
N TRP A 396 -0.05 -6.21 1.66
CA TRP A 396 0.32 -4.79 1.66
C TRP A 396 0.28 -4.18 3.08
N VAL A 397 -0.61 -4.67 3.94
CA VAL A 397 -0.72 -4.21 5.33
C VAL A 397 0.50 -4.66 6.11
N ASN A 398 0.89 -5.93 5.98
CA ASN A 398 2.08 -6.46 6.62
C ASN A 398 3.36 -5.83 6.05
N PHE A 399 3.47 -5.66 4.72
CA PHE A 399 4.62 -5.03 4.10
C PHE A 399 4.94 -3.62 4.66
N VAL A 400 3.90 -2.82 4.93
CA VAL A 400 4.04 -1.46 5.46
C VAL A 400 4.07 -1.43 7.00
N GLY A 401 3.34 -2.33 7.67
CA GLY A 401 3.03 -2.26 9.10
C GLY A 401 3.61 -3.36 9.99
N ASP A 402 4.09 -4.48 9.43
CA ASP A 402 4.70 -5.61 10.13
C ASP A 402 5.71 -6.37 9.24
N ARG A 403 6.99 -6.05 9.43
CA ARG A 403 8.10 -6.68 8.70
C ARG A 403 8.76 -7.83 9.43
N ALA A 404 8.40 -8.09 10.68
CA ALA A 404 9.05 -9.12 11.49
C ALA A 404 8.39 -10.48 11.26
N THR A 405 7.06 -10.52 11.25
CA THR A 405 6.30 -11.77 11.16
C THR A 405 6.57 -12.57 9.88
N PRO A 406 6.60 -11.97 8.66
CA PRO A 406 6.90 -12.74 7.44
C PRO A 406 8.28 -13.42 7.46
N VAL A 407 9.30 -12.72 8.01
CA VAL A 407 10.67 -13.25 8.14
C VAL A 407 10.71 -14.37 9.17
N ALA A 408 10.03 -14.21 10.30
CA ALA A 408 9.93 -15.24 11.33
C ALA A 408 9.24 -16.50 10.78
N ALA A 409 8.12 -16.34 10.06
CA ALA A 409 7.37 -17.45 9.48
C ALA A 409 8.18 -18.19 8.39
N GLY A 410 8.78 -17.46 7.44
CA GLY A 410 9.60 -18.07 6.41
C GLY A 410 10.80 -18.83 6.98
N ARG A 411 11.43 -18.28 8.03
CA ARG A 411 12.49 -18.97 8.78
C ARG A 411 11.98 -20.20 9.50
N ALA A 412 10.90 -20.12 10.28
CA ALA A 412 10.36 -21.26 11.02
C ALA A 412 10.03 -22.43 10.09
N LEU A 413 9.31 -22.16 9.00
CA LEU A 413 8.95 -23.18 8.00
C LEU A 413 10.19 -23.82 7.35
N PHE A 414 11.11 -22.99 6.82
CA PHE A 414 12.27 -23.52 6.12
C PHE A 414 13.20 -24.30 7.06
N GLU A 415 13.45 -23.79 8.27
CA GLU A 415 14.30 -24.47 9.24
C GLU A 415 13.71 -25.81 9.70
N ALA A 416 12.39 -25.89 9.91
CA ALA A 416 11.73 -27.15 10.26
C ALA A 416 11.85 -28.19 9.14
N VAL A 417 11.54 -27.80 7.90
CA VAL A 417 11.65 -28.69 6.73
C VAL A 417 13.11 -29.10 6.49
N HIS A 418 14.05 -28.16 6.51
CA HIS A 418 15.47 -28.43 6.30
C HIS A 418 16.04 -29.32 7.42
N ALA A 419 15.61 -29.17 8.66
CA ALA A 419 16.04 -30.01 9.78
C ALA A 419 15.64 -31.48 9.57
N ARG A 420 14.47 -31.76 8.99
CA ARG A 420 14.05 -33.12 8.63
C ARG A 420 14.75 -33.62 7.36
N TRP A 421 14.78 -32.79 6.32
CA TRP A 421 15.42 -33.10 5.03
C TRP A 421 16.90 -33.45 5.17
N SER A 422 17.64 -32.73 6.00
CA SER A 422 19.08 -32.97 6.23
C SER A 422 19.41 -34.28 6.97
N GLN A 423 18.39 -34.95 7.53
CA GLN A 423 18.54 -36.28 8.15
C GLN A 423 18.37 -37.43 7.15
N LEU A 424 17.84 -37.14 5.96
CA LEU A 424 17.68 -38.13 4.90
C LEU A 424 19.04 -38.41 4.22
N PRO A 425 19.26 -39.62 3.68
CA PRO A 425 20.42 -39.91 2.86
C PRO A 425 20.52 -38.93 1.68
N GLU A 426 21.72 -38.48 1.36
CA GLU A 426 21.96 -37.47 0.33
C GLU A 426 21.45 -37.90 -1.07
N ASP A 427 21.55 -39.19 -1.38
CA ASP A 427 21.11 -39.77 -2.66
C ASP A 427 19.60 -40.04 -2.73
N ASP A 428 18.90 -40.02 -1.59
CA ASP A 428 17.48 -40.41 -1.47
C ASP A 428 16.54 -39.23 -1.17
N ARG A 429 17.08 -38.03 -0.96
CA ARG A 429 16.28 -36.85 -0.55
C ARG A 429 15.83 -36.02 -1.77
N PRO A 430 14.65 -35.38 -1.71
CA PRO A 430 14.18 -34.51 -2.80
C PRO A 430 15.11 -33.33 -2.97
N ALA A 431 15.22 -32.80 -4.19
CA ALA A 431 15.85 -31.50 -4.38
C ALA A 431 15.00 -30.39 -3.69
N LEU A 432 15.63 -29.55 -2.88
CA LEU A 432 14.98 -28.61 -1.98
C LEU A 432 15.07 -27.17 -2.52
N TYR A 433 13.91 -26.56 -2.77
CA TYR A 433 13.82 -25.21 -3.36
C TYR A 433 12.95 -24.27 -2.50
N PRO A 434 13.49 -23.18 -1.92
CA PRO A 434 12.67 -22.10 -1.41
C PRO A 434 12.02 -21.30 -2.55
N PHE A 435 10.74 -20.95 -2.33
CA PHE A 435 9.99 -20.06 -3.21
C PHE A 435 9.22 -19.00 -2.41
N GLY A 436 9.02 -17.85 -3.03
CA GLY A 436 8.07 -16.85 -2.56
C GLY A 436 7.88 -15.72 -3.57
N ILE A 437 6.68 -15.14 -3.59
CA ILE A 437 6.38 -13.92 -4.32
C ILE A 437 6.12 -12.78 -3.33
N SER A 438 6.52 -11.55 -3.64
CA SER A 438 6.15 -10.37 -2.85
C SER A 438 6.66 -10.45 -1.40
N LEU A 439 5.76 -10.25 -0.44
CA LEU A 439 5.98 -10.50 0.98
C LEU A 439 6.44 -11.95 1.27
N GLY A 440 5.99 -12.93 0.48
CA GLY A 440 6.48 -14.30 0.55
C GLY A 440 7.95 -14.42 0.16
N SER A 441 8.41 -13.70 -0.87
CA SER A 441 9.84 -13.62 -1.21
C SER A 441 10.64 -12.98 -0.07
N PHE A 442 10.15 -11.87 0.48
CA PHE A 442 10.77 -11.20 1.63
C PHE A 442 10.87 -12.13 2.85
N GLY A 443 9.81 -12.88 3.16
CA GLY A 443 9.80 -13.83 4.27
C GLY A 443 10.68 -15.05 4.04
N SER A 444 10.65 -15.63 2.83
CA SER A 444 11.45 -16.79 2.42
C SER A 444 12.94 -16.53 2.58
N GLN A 445 13.40 -15.34 2.21
CA GLN A 445 14.81 -14.94 2.38
C GLN A 445 15.22 -14.76 3.86
N GLY A 446 14.27 -14.75 4.80
CA GLY A 446 14.53 -14.70 6.24
C GLY A 446 15.29 -15.91 6.79
N ALA A 447 15.26 -17.04 6.09
CA ALA A 447 16.00 -18.24 6.44
C ALA A 447 17.50 -18.18 6.06
N PHE A 448 17.90 -17.18 5.25
CA PHE A 448 19.24 -17.12 4.66
C PHE A 448 19.98 -15.83 5.01
N SER A 449 21.25 -15.98 5.37
CA SER A 449 22.14 -14.87 5.74
C SER A 449 22.90 -14.28 4.54
N SER A 450 23.06 -15.03 3.45
CA SER A 450 23.84 -14.67 2.26
C SER A 450 23.47 -15.56 1.06
N LEU A 451 23.95 -15.21 -0.14
CA LEU A 451 23.81 -16.09 -1.32
C LEU A 451 24.51 -17.44 -1.13
N GLN A 452 25.66 -17.46 -0.45
CA GLN A 452 26.38 -18.69 -0.12
C GLN A 452 25.56 -19.60 0.81
N ASP A 453 24.79 -19.02 1.73
CA ASP A 453 23.93 -19.77 2.64
C ASP A 453 22.76 -20.42 1.87
N VAL A 454 22.22 -19.72 0.86
CA VAL A 454 21.22 -20.29 -0.06
C VAL A 454 21.80 -21.49 -0.79
N THR A 455 22.94 -21.34 -1.45
CA THR A 455 23.55 -22.43 -2.24
C THR A 455 24.12 -23.58 -1.41
N ALA A 456 24.43 -23.35 -0.13
CA ALA A 456 24.88 -24.41 0.77
C ALA A 456 23.74 -25.28 1.34
N ARG A 457 22.50 -24.79 1.28
CA ARG A 457 21.35 -25.39 1.98
C ARG A 457 20.17 -25.75 1.07
N THR A 458 20.30 -25.49 -0.23
CA THR A 458 19.24 -25.66 -1.22
C THR A 458 19.82 -26.07 -2.57
N ASP A 459 18.99 -26.67 -3.41
CA ASP A 459 19.35 -27.05 -4.79
C ASP A 459 19.06 -25.93 -5.79
N GLY A 460 18.58 -24.79 -5.30
CA GLY A 460 18.33 -23.55 -6.04
C GLY A 460 17.24 -22.73 -5.38
N ALA A 461 16.91 -21.55 -5.91
CA ALA A 461 15.83 -20.72 -5.38
C ALA A 461 15.13 -19.91 -6.46
N VAL A 462 13.82 -19.70 -6.30
CA VAL A 462 13.02 -18.84 -7.20
C VAL A 462 12.26 -17.82 -6.36
N TRP A 463 12.51 -16.53 -6.60
CA TRP A 463 11.84 -15.44 -5.90
C TRP A 463 11.25 -14.43 -6.88
N ALA A 464 9.98 -14.09 -6.72
CA ALA A 464 9.28 -13.18 -7.63
C ALA A 464 8.86 -11.87 -6.93
N GLY A 465 8.96 -10.75 -7.63
CA GLY A 465 8.52 -9.44 -7.15
C GLY A 465 9.08 -9.08 -5.78
N THR A 466 10.36 -9.38 -5.57
CA THR A 466 11.03 -9.21 -4.27
C THR A 466 11.06 -7.74 -3.89
N PRO A 467 10.52 -7.34 -2.72
CA PRO A 467 10.54 -5.94 -2.34
C PRO A 467 11.96 -5.40 -2.19
N GLY A 468 12.24 -4.20 -2.71
CA GLY A 468 13.57 -3.61 -2.72
C GLY A 468 14.17 -3.32 -1.34
N THR A 469 13.37 -3.44 -0.28
CA THR A 469 13.82 -3.36 1.12
C THR A 469 14.31 -4.71 1.68
N THR A 470 14.28 -5.79 0.90
CA THR A 470 14.72 -7.12 1.33
C THR A 470 16.25 -7.15 1.45
N PRO A 471 16.84 -7.48 2.61
CA PRO A 471 18.27 -7.31 2.84
C PRO A 471 19.20 -8.12 1.93
N LEU A 472 18.84 -9.37 1.59
CA LEU A 472 19.64 -10.20 0.70
C LEU A 472 19.58 -9.65 -0.73
N TRP A 473 18.38 -9.51 -1.31
CA TRP A 473 18.19 -8.87 -2.62
C TRP A 473 18.91 -7.53 -2.74
N ARG A 474 18.79 -6.64 -1.73
CA ARG A 474 19.40 -5.30 -1.79
C ARG A 474 20.91 -5.36 -1.86
N ARG A 475 21.55 -6.21 -1.03
CA ARG A 475 23.00 -6.42 -1.07
C ARG A 475 23.46 -6.93 -2.44
N LEU A 476 22.78 -7.94 -2.99
CA LEU A 476 23.13 -8.51 -4.29
C LEU A 476 22.99 -7.48 -5.43
N THR A 477 21.96 -6.63 -5.39
CA THR A 477 21.74 -5.56 -6.37
C THR A 477 22.73 -4.39 -6.21
N ASP A 478 23.13 -4.07 -4.98
CA ASP A 478 24.13 -3.04 -4.69
C ASP A 478 25.53 -3.48 -5.11
N ASP A 479 25.85 -4.76 -4.96
CA ASP A 479 27.14 -5.38 -5.33
C ASP A 479 27.23 -5.77 -6.81
N ARG A 480 26.22 -5.43 -7.63
CA ARG A 480 26.19 -5.71 -9.07
C ARG A 480 27.42 -5.16 -9.79
N GLN A 481 27.79 -5.81 -10.89
CA GLN A 481 28.90 -5.40 -11.74
C GLN A 481 28.68 -3.98 -12.30
N PRO A 482 29.73 -3.14 -12.33
CA PRO A 482 29.65 -1.81 -12.92
C PRO A 482 29.12 -1.85 -14.37
N GLY A 483 28.12 -1.03 -14.65
CA GLY A 483 27.48 -0.96 -15.98
C GLY A 483 26.27 -1.87 -16.14
N SER A 484 26.02 -2.81 -15.23
CA SER A 484 24.73 -3.53 -15.18
C SER A 484 23.65 -2.64 -14.54
N PRO A 485 22.45 -2.54 -15.15
CA PRO A 485 21.40 -1.70 -14.62
C PRO A 485 20.74 -2.32 -13.38
N GLU A 486 20.22 -1.53 -12.45
CA GLU A 486 19.49 -1.96 -11.25
C GLU A 486 18.24 -2.78 -11.60
N ILE A 487 17.61 -2.51 -12.76
CA ILE A 487 16.48 -3.31 -13.25
C ILE A 487 16.88 -4.73 -13.70
N ARG A 488 18.17 -4.94 -14.01
CA ARG A 488 18.75 -6.22 -14.42
C ARG A 488 20.22 -6.29 -13.95
N PRO A 489 20.44 -6.47 -12.64
CA PRO A 489 21.79 -6.50 -12.11
C PRO A 489 22.48 -7.78 -12.60
N VAL A 490 23.78 -7.68 -12.83
CA VAL A 490 24.64 -8.83 -13.13
C VAL A 490 25.63 -8.94 -12.00
N LEU A 491 25.59 -10.03 -11.24
CA LEU A 491 26.52 -10.32 -10.15
C LEU A 491 27.41 -11.48 -10.58
N ASP A 492 28.74 -11.32 -10.44
CA ASP A 492 29.72 -12.39 -10.74
C ASP A 492 29.45 -13.12 -12.06
N GLU A 493 29.24 -12.36 -13.14
CA GLU A 493 28.95 -12.86 -14.49
C GLU A 493 27.69 -13.75 -14.55
N GLY A 494 26.75 -13.56 -13.62
CA GLY A 494 25.51 -14.35 -13.57
C GLY A 494 25.74 -15.84 -13.27
N ARG A 495 26.87 -16.20 -12.62
CA ARG A 495 27.25 -17.59 -12.36
C ARG A 495 26.36 -18.32 -11.37
N THR A 496 25.81 -17.61 -10.39
CA THR A 496 25.00 -18.23 -9.32
C THR A 496 23.58 -17.67 -9.30
N VAL A 497 23.44 -16.34 -9.42
CA VAL A 497 22.17 -15.64 -9.36
C VAL A 497 21.91 -14.84 -10.64
N ARG A 498 20.69 -14.92 -11.16
CA ARG A 498 20.22 -14.15 -12.31
C ARG A 498 18.87 -13.50 -12.06
N TRP A 499 18.61 -12.41 -12.79
CA TRP A 499 17.35 -11.67 -12.73
C TRP A 499 16.58 -11.82 -14.05
N GLY A 500 15.39 -12.40 -13.97
CA GLY A 500 14.48 -12.61 -15.11
C GLY A 500 13.62 -11.39 -15.45
N ARG A 501 13.16 -11.32 -16.70
CA ARG A 501 12.36 -10.24 -17.31
C ARG A 501 10.97 -10.74 -17.76
N THR A 502 10.07 -9.80 -18.08
CA THR A 502 9.06 -9.95 -19.16
C THR A 502 9.17 -8.83 -20.21
N LEU A 503 8.57 -8.90 -21.40
CA LEU A 503 7.89 -9.95 -22.17
C LEU A 503 8.68 -10.15 -23.48
N ARG A 504 8.99 -11.41 -23.83
CA ARG A 504 9.45 -11.86 -25.16
C ARG A 504 10.80 -11.26 -25.60
N ASP A 505 11.88 -11.89 -25.16
CA ASP A 505 13.28 -11.63 -25.52
C ASP A 505 13.47 -10.72 -26.73
N VAL A 506 13.60 -9.41 -26.46
CA VAL A 506 13.92 -8.40 -27.49
C VAL A 506 15.26 -8.71 -28.17
N ASP A 507 16.07 -9.59 -27.56
CA ASP A 507 17.41 -9.98 -28.02
C ASP A 507 17.59 -11.50 -28.22
N GLY A 508 16.54 -12.33 -28.07
CA GLY A 508 16.59 -13.79 -28.23
C GLY A 508 17.40 -14.59 -27.18
N ALA A 509 17.82 -13.95 -26.07
CA ALA A 509 18.64 -14.57 -25.03
C ALA A 509 17.77 -15.10 -23.88
N SER A 510 17.72 -16.43 -23.73
CA SER A 510 16.97 -17.09 -22.65
C SER A 510 17.58 -16.79 -21.27
N LEU A 511 16.79 -16.91 -20.19
CA LEU A 511 17.27 -16.79 -18.81
C LEU A 511 18.51 -17.69 -18.53
N ALA A 512 18.55 -18.86 -19.18
CA ALA A 512 19.63 -19.83 -19.07
C ALA A 512 20.89 -19.46 -19.88
N ASP A 513 20.75 -18.66 -20.94
CA ASP A 513 21.83 -18.25 -21.85
C ASP A 513 21.75 -16.74 -22.10
N ASP A 514 22.12 -15.97 -21.09
CA ASP A 514 22.03 -14.52 -21.09
C ASP A 514 23.31 -13.83 -21.60
N GLY A 515 24.23 -14.61 -22.17
CA GLY A 515 25.49 -14.15 -22.76
C GLY A 515 26.59 -13.78 -21.76
N THR A 516 26.44 -14.14 -20.48
CA THR A 516 27.42 -13.82 -19.43
C THR A 516 28.43 -14.96 -19.21
N ALA A 517 28.17 -15.87 -18.29
CA ALA A 517 28.95 -17.07 -18.02
C ALA A 517 28.05 -18.32 -17.98
N THR A 518 28.65 -19.49 -17.83
CA THR A 518 27.89 -20.70 -17.51
C THR A 518 27.23 -20.54 -16.14
N TRP A 519 25.94 -20.85 -16.05
CA TRP A 519 25.22 -20.85 -14.79
C TRP A 519 25.53 -22.13 -14.01
N GLU A 520 26.17 -21.96 -12.86
CA GLU A 520 26.59 -23.03 -11.97
C GLU A 520 25.44 -23.41 -11.02
N ASP A 521 25.28 -24.70 -10.77
CA ASP A 521 24.33 -25.21 -9.78
C ASP A 521 24.93 -25.11 -8.36
N PRO A 522 24.15 -24.78 -7.31
CA PRO A 522 22.73 -24.41 -7.32
C PRO A 522 22.40 -23.03 -7.91
N ARG A 523 21.27 -22.92 -8.61
CA ARG A 523 20.85 -21.72 -9.35
C ARG A 523 19.82 -20.89 -8.60
N VAL A 524 20.00 -19.57 -8.57
CA VAL A 524 19.08 -18.63 -7.93
C VAL A 524 18.48 -17.66 -8.95
N VAL A 525 17.16 -17.51 -8.95
CA VAL A 525 16.44 -16.60 -9.83
C VAL A 525 15.63 -15.58 -9.05
N TYR A 526 15.76 -14.33 -9.47
CA TYR A 526 14.83 -13.26 -9.15
C TYR A 526 13.99 -12.88 -10.37
N LEU A 527 12.68 -13.12 -10.33
CA LEU A 527 11.75 -12.54 -11.30
C LEU A 527 11.38 -11.13 -10.84
N GLN A 528 11.65 -10.11 -11.66
CA GLN A 528 11.27 -8.73 -11.36
C GLN A 528 10.89 -7.94 -12.62
N HIS A 529 9.72 -7.29 -12.59
CA HIS A 529 9.32 -6.40 -13.68
C HIS A 529 9.74 -4.95 -13.40
N PRO A 530 10.25 -4.21 -14.40
CA PRO A 530 10.51 -2.79 -14.24
C PRO A 530 9.24 -1.99 -13.89
N SER A 531 8.05 -2.47 -14.28
CA SER A 531 6.77 -1.88 -13.88
C SER A 531 6.26 -2.33 -12.49
N ASP A 532 6.96 -3.22 -11.78
CA ASP A 532 6.54 -3.73 -10.48
C ASP A 532 6.85 -2.76 -9.33
N GLY A 533 5.84 -2.00 -8.90
CA GLY A 533 5.97 -1.09 -7.76
C GLY A 533 6.42 -1.77 -6.46
N VAL A 534 6.15 -3.07 -6.27
CA VAL A 534 6.59 -3.80 -5.07
C VAL A 534 8.11 -3.87 -5.00
N VAL A 535 8.77 -4.13 -6.14
CA VAL A 535 10.23 -4.21 -6.23
C VAL A 535 10.86 -2.85 -5.99
N TRP A 536 10.32 -1.80 -6.60
CA TRP A 536 11.01 -0.50 -6.69
C TRP A 536 10.69 0.48 -5.56
N TRP A 537 9.65 0.22 -4.77
CA TRP A 537 9.28 1.12 -3.68
C TRP A 537 10.20 0.98 -2.47
N THR A 538 10.83 2.09 -2.10
CA THR A 538 11.57 2.21 -0.84
C THR A 538 11.27 3.56 -0.17
N PRO A 539 11.44 3.68 1.16
CA PRO A 539 11.35 4.97 1.84
C PRO A 539 12.31 6.03 1.29
N ASP A 540 13.45 5.61 0.74
CA ASP A 540 14.48 6.50 0.21
C ASP A 540 14.02 7.32 -1.00
N LEU A 541 12.99 6.85 -1.72
CA LEU A 541 12.35 7.60 -2.82
C LEU A 541 11.84 8.99 -2.41
N LEU A 542 11.64 9.24 -1.11
CA LEU A 542 11.26 10.56 -0.60
C LEU A 542 12.30 11.63 -0.94
N LEU A 543 13.58 11.28 -0.82
CA LEU A 543 14.69 12.24 -0.81
C LEU A 543 15.80 11.91 -1.81
N HIS A 544 15.88 10.68 -2.29
CA HIS A 544 16.91 10.23 -3.22
C HIS A 544 16.31 9.64 -4.49
N GLU A 545 16.91 10.00 -5.62
CA GLU A 545 16.70 9.30 -6.87
C GLU A 545 17.39 7.92 -6.79
N PRO A 546 16.71 6.82 -7.16
CA PRO A 546 17.32 5.49 -7.26
C PRO A 546 17.98 5.28 -8.62
N ASP A 547 18.85 4.26 -8.75
CA ASP A 547 19.57 4.01 -9.99
C ASP A 547 18.63 3.58 -11.13
N TRP A 548 17.58 2.80 -10.84
CA TRP A 548 16.55 2.41 -11.81
C TRP A 548 15.78 3.61 -12.42
N LEU A 549 15.83 4.80 -11.82
CA LEU A 549 15.34 6.05 -12.42
C LEU A 549 16.41 6.90 -13.10
N ARG A 550 17.69 6.68 -12.79
CA ARG A 550 18.82 7.30 -13.50
C ARG A 550 19.14 6.57 -14.80
N GLU A 551 19.08 5.24 -14.76
CA GLU A 551 19.42 4.31 -15.83
C GLU A 551 18.25 4.08 -16.79
N PRO A 552 18.47 3.56 -18.03
CA PRO A 552 17.41 3.29 -18.99
C PRO A 552 16.24 2.48 -18.43
N ARG A 553 15.03 2.79 -18.88
CA ARG A 553 13.78 2.26 -18.33
C ARG A 553 13.52 0.89 -18.95
N GLY A 554 12.81 0.05 -18.21
CA GLY A 554 12.29 -1.21 -18.75
C GLY A 554 11.33 -1.00 -19.92
N ALA A 555 11.15 -2.06 -20.73
CA ALA A 555 10.28 -2.02 -21.90
C ALA A 555 8.80 -1.74 -21.56
N ASP A 556 8.39 -2.08 -20.34
CA ASP A 556 7.05 -1.92 -19.78
C ASP A 556 6.87 -0.63 -18.96
N VAL A 557 7.85 0.29 -19.00
CA VAL A 557 7.81 1.57 -18.27
C VAL A 557 8.06 2.73 -19.23
N LEU A 558 7.24 3.79 -19.12
CA LEU A 558 7.44 4.99 -19.95
C LEU A 558 8.82 5.64 -19.68
N PRO A 559 9.55 6.07 -20.72
CA PRO A 559 10.81 6.81 -20.57
C PRO A 559 10.62 8.17 -19.87
N ASP A 560 9.38 8.68 -19.84
CA ASP A 560 8.97 9.91 -19.16
C ASP A 560 8.89 9.77 -17.63
N VAL A 561 8.99 8.55 -17.09
CA VAL A 561 9.05 8.36 -15.63
C VAL A 561 10.37 8.95 -15.12
N ARG A 562 10.21 10.01 -14.31
CA ARG A 562 11.29 10.78 -13.70
C ARG A 562 11.11 10.87 -12.20
N TRP A 563 12.24 10.87 -11.50
CA TRP A 563 12.23 11.13 -10.07
C TRP A 563 11.84 12.58 -9.79
N PHE A 564 10.94 12.74 -8.82
CA PHE A 564 10.56 14.03 -8.28
C PHE A 564 10.46 13.87 -6.76
N PRO A 565 11.24 14.63 -5.97
CA PRO A 565 11.28 14.49 -4.53
C PRO A 565 9.88 14.52 -3.91
N VAL A 566 9.63 13.62 -2.96
CA VAL A 566 8.30 13.39 -2.33
C VAL A 566 7.24 12.82 -3.28
N ALA A 567 7.07 13.36 -4.49
CA ALA A 567 6.01 12.92 -5.41
C ALA A 567 6.25 11.51 -5.95
N THR A 568 7.49 11.11 -6.25
CA THR A 568 7.80 9.73 -6.68
C THR A 568 7.46 8.72 -5.59
N PHE A 569 7.80 8.98 -4.34
CA PHE A 569 7.44 8.10 -3.22
C PHE A 569 5.94 7.81 -3.18
N TRP A 570 5.09 8.84 -3.25
CA TRP A 570 3.63 8.66 -3.22
C TRP A 570 3.07 8.02 -4.48
N ARG A 571 3.68 8.28 -5.63
CA ARG A 571 3.34 7.63 -6.90
C ARG A 571 3.59 6.11 -6.76
N VAL A 572 4.84 5.71 -6.56
CA VAL A 572 5.20 4.29 -6.49
C VAL A 572 4.48 3.59 -5.34
N LEU A 573 4.26 4.24 -4.19
CA LEU A 573 3.49 3.67 -3.07
C LEU A 573 2.09 3.20 -3.49
N ILE A 574 1.41 3.98 -4.33
CA ILE A 574 0.07 3.61 -4.79
C ILE A 574 0.12 2.50 -5.85
N ASP A 575 1.22 2.39 -6.59
CA ASP A 575 1.41 1.29 -7.54
C ASP A 575 1.39 -0.07 -6.83
N LEU A 576 1.79 -0.17 -5.55
CA LEU A 576 1.68 -1.39 -4.74
C LEU A 576 0.23 -1.89 -4.63
N PHE A 577 -0.74 -0.97 -4.53
CA PHE A 577 -2.16 -1.33 -4.35
C PHE A 577 -2.81 -1.84 -5.64
N VAL A 578 -2.22 -1.53 -6.79
CA VAL A 578 -2.73 -1.93 -8.11
C VAL A 578 -1.79 -2.90 -8.81
N ALA A 579 -0.70 -3.31 -8.17
CA ALA A 579 0.39 -4.05 -8.80
C ALA A 579 -0.09 -5.37 -9.44
N GLY A 580 -1.07 -6.03 -8.81
CA GLY A 580 -1.67 -7.27 -9.32
C GLY A 580 -2.90 -7.10 -10.22
N GLN A 581 -3.19 -5.88 -10.68
CA GLN A 581 -4.25 -5.62 -11.67
C GLN A 581 -3.69 -5.49 -13.09
N SER A 582 -2.37 -5.65 -13.23
CA SER A 582 -1.68 -5.64 -14.50
C SER A 582 -1.89 -6.97 -15.22
N PRO A 583 -1.98 -6.96 -16.57
CA PRO A 583 -1.94 -8.18 -17.37
C PRO A 583 -0.68 -9.02 -17.07
N ALA A 584 -0.73 -10.30 -17.40
CA ALA A 584 0.42 -11.19 -17.29
C ALA A 584 1.64 -10.60 -18.00
N GLY A 585 2.80 -10.70 -17.34
CA GLY A 585 4.05 -10.12 -17.81
C GLY A 585 4.29 -8.66 -17.49
N HIS A 586 3.45 -8.08 -16.62
CA HIS A 586 3.57 -6.70 -16.19
C HIS A 586 3.21 -6.56 -14.71
N GLY A 587 3.70 -5.47 -14.10
CA GLY A 587 3.49 -5.20 -12.69
C GLY A 587 3.86 -6.40 -11.83
N HIS A 588 2.94 -6.85 -10.99
CA HIS A 588 3.16 -7.94 -10.04
C HIS A 588 2.44 -9.24 -10.46
N THR A 589 2.44 -9.51 -11.77
CA THR A 589 1.77 -10.66 -12.41
C THR A 589 2.77 -11.44 -13.30
N TYR A 590 3.39 -12.49 -12.75
CA TYR A 590 4.55 -13.23 -13.32
C TYR A 590 4.21 -14.56 -14.02
N VAL A 591 2.94 -14.77 -14.35
CA VAL A 591 2.32 -16.07 -14.69
C VAL A 591 3.19 -17.01 -15.54
N GLY A 592 3.43 -16.72 -16.82
CA GLY A 592 4.18 -17.58 -17.73
C GLY A 592 5.68 -17.65 -17.37
N GLU A 593 6.22 -16.61 -16.75
CA GLU A 593 7.62 -16.50 -16.36
C GLU A 593 8.03 -17.51 -15.29
N TYR A 594 7.08 -18.06 -14.55
CA TYR A 594 7.36 -19.18 -13.64
C TYR A 594 7.85 -20.41 -14.39
N ALA A 595 7.33 -20.70 -15.59
CA ALA A 595 7.83 -21.81 -16.40
C ALA A 595 9.31 -21.59 -16.76
N ASP A 596 9.71 -20.37 -17.09
CA ASP A 596 11.08 -20.01 -17.42
C ASP A 596 12.02 -20.09 -16.21
N ALA A 597 11.59 -19.55 -15.06
CA ALA A 597 12.37 -19.59 -13.83
C ALA A 597 12.59 -21.04 -13.35
N TRP A 598 11.52 -21.84 -13.31
CA TRP A 598 11.63 -23.23 -12.87
C TRP A 598 12.40 -24.08 -13.87
N ALA A 599 12.21 -23.91 -15.18
CA ALA A 599 13.01 -24.61 -16.19
C ALA A 599 14.50 -24.29 -16.10
N ALA A 600 14.85 -23.09 -15.63
CA ALA A 600 16.23 -22.72 -15.41
C ALA A 600 16.82 -23.28 -14.11
N VAL A 601 16.04 -23.32 -13.02
CA VAL A 601 16.51 -23.67 -11.66
C VAL A 601 16.35 -25.15 -11.33
N ALA A 602 15.25 -25.77 -11.74
CA ALA A 602 14.89 -27.14 -11.41
C ALA A 602 14.40 -27.92 -12.65
N PRO A 603 15.19 -27.99 -13.75
CA PRO A 603 14.79 -28.75 -14.93
C PRO A 603 14.80 -30.26 -14.63
N PRO A 604 13.71 -30.99 -14.94
CA PRO A 604 13.74 -32.45 -14.95
C PRO A 604 14.77 -33.00 -15.95
N PRO A 605 15.25 -34.24 -15.78
CA PRO A 605 16.11 -34.90 -16.76
C PRO A 605 15.47 -34.87 -18.16
N GLY A 606 16.25 -34.43 -19.17
CA GLY A 606 15.79 -34.35 -20.55
C GLY A 606 14.82 -33.18 -20.84
N TRP A 607 14.65 -32.22 -19.93
CA TRP A 607 13.83 -31.04 -20.17
C TRP A 607 14.32 -30.22 -21.37
N THR A 608 13.38 -29.71 -22.18
CA THR A 608 13.69 -28.98 -23.41
C THR A 608 13.03 -27.60 -23.43
N PRO A 609 13.56 -26.63 -24.21
CA PRO A 609 12.90 -25.34 -24.39
C PRO A 609 11.45 -25.45 -24.91
N ALA A 610 11.17 -26.43 -25.78
CA ALA A 610 9.82 -26.68 -26.30
C ALA A 610 8.84 -27.14 -25.20
N ALA A 611 9.34 -27.90 -24.20
CA ALA A 611 8.55 -28.26 -23.04
C ALA A 611 8.25 -27.03 -22.15
N THR A 612 9.22 -26.13 -21.97
CA THR A 612 8.98 -24.83 -21.30
C THR A 612 7.90 -24.03 -22.01
N ASP A 613 7.96 -23.96 -23.35
CA ASP A 613 6.96 -23.25 -24.15
C ASP A 613 5.55 -23.84 -24.00
N ALA A 614 5.43 -25.17 -23.90
CA ALA A 614 4.16 -25.85 -23.66
C ALA A 614 3.58 -25.52 -22.29
N VAL A 615 4.39 -25.58 -21.22
CA VAL A 615 3.96 -25.18 -19.86
C VAL A 615 3.56 -23.72 -19.84
N ARG A 616 4.36 -22.83 -20.44
CA ARG A 616 4.08 -21.39 -20.52
C ARG A 616 2.75 -21.11 -21.21
N ALA A 617 2.47 -21.80 -22.32
CA ALA A 617 1.21 -21.63 -23.05
C ALA A 617 -0.02 -22.02 -22.22
N VAL A 618 0.10 -23.02 -21.34
CA VAL A 618 -0.98 -23.41 -20.41
C VAL A 618 -1.16 -22.35 -19.33
N LEU A 619 -0.07 -21.85 -18.75
CA LEU A 619 -0.11 -20.80 -17.71
C LEU A 619 -0.71 -19.49 -18.24
N ASP A 620 -0.32 -19.07 -19.44
CA ASP A 620 -0.79 -17.83 -20.07
C ASP A 620 -2.23 -17.93 -20.62
N ALA A 621 -2.79 -19.14 -20.69
CA ALA A 621 -4.13 -19.34 -21.23
C ALA A 621 -5.17 -18.65 -20.33
N PRO A 622 -6.01 -17.74 -20.87
CA PRO A 622 -7.08 -17.12 -20.10
C PRO A 622 -8.12 -18.19 -19.76
N THR A 623 -8.03 -18.79 -18.58
CA THR A 623 -8.88 -19.92 -18.21
C THR A 623 -9.81 -19.60 -17.05
N ASP A 624 -11.04 -20.11 -17.18
CA ASP A 624 -12.10 -20.22 -16.16
C ASP A 624 -11.81 -21.37 -15.16
N THR A 625 -10.61 -21.96 -15.23
CA THR A 625 -10.12 -23.02 -14.34
C THR A 625 -9.06 -22.43 -13.41
N SER A 626 -9.39 -22.26 -12.13
CA SER A 626 -8.59 -22.18 -10.87
C SER A 626 -7.12 -21.70 -10.82
N VAL A 627 -6.37 -21.58 -11.90
CA VAL A 627 -4.91 -21.39 -11.96
C VAL A 627 -4.51 -19.91 -12.12
N GLY A 628 -5.43 -18.98 -12.42
CA GLY A 628 -5.03 -17.59 -12.78
C GLY A 628 -5.81 -16.41 -12.19
N GLY A 629 -6.96 -16.60 -11.53
CA GLY A 629 -7.79 -15.47 -11.07
C GLY A 629 -7.43 -14.97 -9.66
N ARG A 630 -7.08 -13.70 -9.48
CA ARG A 630 -7.11 -13.06 -8.14
C ARG A 630 -8.53 -12.80 -7.67
#